data_AF-A0A6P0RHA5-F1
#
_entry.id   AF-A0A6P0RHA5-F1
#
_cell.length_a   1.000
_cell.length_b   1.000
_cell.length_c   1.000
_cell.angle_alpha   90.00
_cell.angle_beta   90.00
_cell.angle_gamma   90.00
#
_symmetry.space_group_name_H-M   'P 1'
#
loop_
_entity.id
_entity.type
_entity.pdbx_description
1 polymer ?
#
loop_
_entity_poly.entity_id
_entity_poly.type
_entity_poly.pdbx_seq_one_letter_code
_entity_poly.pdbx_strand_id
1 'polypeptide(L)'
;MKNNHVIFQQVGIVLILTAIINTICILYLKVQTQSNSSYSFILNTLAIIGGVLLFSRDQKPVQETRWVAAFLLSRFVGWLFIVLPLHLITIEVWLTQIRLSPVSFFIPILIEIITGFLAFWVYCKLRNISVVPEKIRLDNTISTPKLAFILGILYTAIMVVFLQLIFRGETGAKAIEIAHMQHGNNYKYHVTDLRWDNNQFNN
;
A
#
# COMPACT_ATOMS: atom_id res chain seq x y z
N MET A 1 -2.97 -6.11 34.88
CA MET A 1 -1.87 -6.57 33.98
C MET A 1 -2.22 -7.76 33.07
N LYS A 2 -3.36 -8.48 33.25
CA LYS A 2 -3.71 -9.67 32.43
C LYS A 2 -4.43 -9.36 31.10
N ASN A 3 -5.12 -8.22 30.98
CA ASN A 3 -5.93 -7.89 29.79
C ASN A 3 -5.12 -7.41 28.57
N ASN A 4 -3.95 -6.79 28.77
CA ASN A 4 -3.20 -6.20 27.64
C ASN A 4 -2.60 -7.27 26.72
N HIS A 5 -2.21 -8.42 27.27
CA HIS A 5 -1.67 -9.55 26.51
C HIS A 5 -2.70 -10.17 25.57
N VAL A 6 -3.96 -10.29 26.02
CA VAL A 6 -5.05 -10.82 25.20
C VAL A 6 -5.33 -9.89 24.03
N ILE A 7 -5.27 -8.56 24.24
CA ILE A 7 -5.48 -7.59 23.18
C ILE A 7 -4.33 -7.65 22.15
N PHE A 8 -3.08 -7.79 22.57
CA PHE A 8 -1.95 -7.95 21.63
C PHE A 8 -2.06 -9.23 20.79
N GLN A 9 -2.43 -10.36 21.41
CA GLN A 9 -2.66 -11.62 20.70
C GLN A 9 -3.82 -11.51 19.69
N GLN A 10 -4.91 -10.85 20.05
CA GLN A 10 -6.03 -10.61 19.14
C GLN A 10 -5.62 -9.75 17.94
N VAL A 11 -4.88 -8.66 18.17
CA VAL A 11 -4.39 -7.79 17.09
C VAL A 11 -3.40 -8.54 16.19
N GLY A 12 -2.50 -9.34 16.76
CA GLY A 12 -1.55 -10.15 16.01
C GLY A 12 -2.23 -11.20 15.11
N ILE A 13 -3.22 -11.94 15.65
CA ILE A 13 -3.99 -12.92 14.88
C ILE A 13 -4.74 -12.25 13.72
N VAL A 14 -5.39 -11.12 13.98
CA VAL A 14 -6.11 -10.38 12.93
C VAL A 14 -5.16 -9.93 11.83
N LEU A 15 -3.98 -9.40 12.16
CA LEU A 15 -2.97 -9.00 11.18
C LEU A 15 -2.49 -10.17 10.32
N ILE A 16 -2.22 -11.33 10.94
CA ILE A 16 -1.79 -12.53 10.22
C ILE A 16 -2.89 -13.02 9.27
N LEU A 17 -4.13 -13.13 9.77
CA LEU A 17 -5.26 -13.58 8.95
C LEU A 17 -5.52 -12.62 7.78
N THR A 18 -5.50 -11.30 8.02
CA THR A 18 -5.66 -10.32 6.95
C THR A 18 -4.53 -10.42 5.93
N ALA A 19 -3.28 -10.61 6.34
CA ALA A 19 -2.16 -10.79 5.42
C ALA A 19 -2.28 -12.05 4.57
N ILE A 20 -2.73 -13.16 5.16
CA ILE A 20 -2.97 -14.42 4.43
C ILE A 20 -4.08 -14.23 3.39
N ILE A 21 -5.23 -13.67 3.80
CA ILE A 21 -6.37 -13.43 2.92
C ILE A 21 -5.96 -12.52 1.76
N ASN A 22 -5.24 -11.44 2.06
CA ASN A 22 -4.77 -10.50 1.06
C ASN A 22 -3.79 -11.18 0.08
N THR A 23 -2.88 -12.02 0.58
CA THR A 23 -1.97 -12.81 -0.27
C THR A 23 -2.73 -13.74 -1.22
N ILE A 24 -3.73 -14.46 -0.73
CA ILE A 24 -4.57 -15.35 -1.55
C ILE A 24 -5.34 -14.55 -2.60
N CYS A 25 -5.91 -13.40 -2.23
CA CYS A 25 -6.65 -12.55 -3.15
C CYS A 25 -5.76 -12.00 -4.27
N ILE A 26 -4.53 -11.58 -3.95
CA ILE A 26 -3.53 -11.14 -4.93
C ILE A 26 -3.13 -12.27 -5.87
N LEU A 27 -2.89 -13.47 -5.34
CA LEU A 27 -2.54 -14.63 -6.15
C LEU A 27 -3.68 -14.98 -7.12
N TYR A 28 -4.93 -14.94 -6.66
CA TYR A 28 -6.10 -15.16 -7.50
C TYR A 28 -6.21 -14.11 -8.61
N LEU A 29 -6.03 -12.83 -8.30
CA LEU A 29 -6.04 -11.75 -9.29
C LEU A 29 -4.93 -11.90 -10.34
N LYS A 30 -3.73 -12.32 -9.93
CA LYS A 30 -2.62 -12.57 -10.86
C LYS A 30 -2.93 -13.70 -11.83
N VAL A 31 -3.49 -14.80 -11.33
CA VAL A 31 -3.89 -15.94 -12.16
C VAL A 31 -4.99 -15.54 -13.15
N GLN A 32 -5.98 -14.78 -12.68
CA GLN A 32 -7.14 -14.41 -13.50
C GLN A 32 -6.83 -13.34 -14.56
N THR A 33 -5.97 -12.37 -14.23
CA THR A 33 -5.77 -11.18 -15.08
C THR A 33 -4.53 -11.30 -15.96
N GLN A 34 -3.66 -12.31 -15.76
CA GLN A 34 -2.31 -12.40 -16.34
C GLN A 34 -1.46 -11.12 -16.17
N SER A 35 -1.95 -10.19 -15.34
CA SER A 35 -1.31 -8.94 -15.03
C SER A 35 -0.24 -9.24 -14.00
N ASN A 36 1.01 -9.02 -14.40
CA ASN A 36 2.15 -9.10 -13.50
C ASN A 36 2.27 -7.81 -12.67
N SER A 37 1.12 -7.24 -12.28
CA SER A 37 1.07 -6.02 -11.52
C SER A 37 1.84 -6.23 -10.23
N SER A 38 2.85 -5.38 -10.04
CA SER A 38 3.76 -5.38 -8.90
C SER A 38 3.05 -4.83 -7.65
N TYR A 39 1.85 -5.34 -7.35
CA TYR A 39 1.06 -4.94 -6.20
C TYR A 39 1.72 -5.47 -4.92
N SER A 40 2.49 -4.56 -4.31
CA SER A 40 2.94 -4.44 -2.91
C SER A 40 3.06 -5.74 -2.11
N PHE A 41 4.03 -6.58 -2.49
CA PHE A 41 4.65 -7.60 -1.62
C PHE A 41 4.99 -7.01 -0.23
N ILE A 42 5.42 -5.74 -0.20
CA ILE A 42 5.79 -4.97 1.01
C ILE A 42 4.66 -4.88 2.05
N LEU A 43 3.39 -4.71 1.63
CA LEU A 43 2.27 -4.54 2.58
C LEU A 43 1.96 -5.85 3.33
N ASN A 44 2.00 -6.98 2.63
CA ASN A 44 1.82 -8.30 3.25
C ASN A 44 3.00 -8.64 4.17
N THR A 45 4.23 -8.31 3.78
CA THR A 45 5.40 -8.57 4.62
C THR A 45 5.36 -7.73 5.91
N LEU A 46 4.98 -6.46 5.84
CA LEU A 46 4.86 -5.60 7.04
C LEU A 46 3.71 -6.03 7.96
N ALA A 47 2.59 -6.51 7.41
CA ALA A 47 1.48 -7.05 8.21
C ALA A 47 1.87 -8.37 8.91
N ILE A 48 2.62 -9.24 8.24
CA ILE A 48 3.13 -10.49 8.83
C ILE A 48 4.16 -10.17 9.92
N ILE A 49 5.13 -9.29 9.63
CA ILE A 49 6.18 -8.90 10.60
C ILE A 49 5.54 -8.22 11.82
N GLY A 50 4.61 -7.27 11.62
CA GLY A 50 3.89 -6.62 12.72
C GLY A 50 3.04 -7.60 13.54
N GLY A 51 2.36 -8.53 12.87
CA GLY A 51 1.57 -9.58 13.53
C GLY A 51 2.41 -10.52 14.40
N VAL A 52 3.57 -10.95 13.90
CA VAL A 52 4.52 -11.80 14.63
C VAL A 52 5.17 -11.04 15.80
N LEU A 53 5.58 -9.78 15.57
CA LEU A 53 6.20 -8.94 16.59
C LEU A 53 5.27 -8.64 17.78
N LEU A 54 3.94 -8.62 17.57
CA LEU A 54 2.95 -8.43 18.64
C LEU A 54 2.80 -9.61 19.59
N PHE A 55 3.29 -10.80 19.24
CA PHE A 55 3.33 -11.95 20.16
C PHE A 55 4.48 -11.88 21.17
N SER A 56 5.49 -11.05 20.91
CA SER A 56 6.61 -10.88 21.82
C SER A 56 6.21 -10.08 23.07
N ARG A 57 6.63 -10.59 24.23
CA ARG A 57 6.34 -10.01 25.56
C ARG A 57 7.10 -8.69 25.83
N ASP A 58 7.96 -8.29 24.90
CA ASP A 58 8.86 -7.15 25.01
C ASP A 58 8.19 -5.83 24.61
N GLN A 59 8.70 -4.71 25.14
CA GLN A 59 8.18 -3.37 24.84
C GLN A 59 8.66 -2.81 23.50
N LYS A 60 9.82 -3.26 22.99
CA LYS A 60 10.39 -2.80 21.71
C LYS A 60 9.49 -3.13 20.50
N PRO A 61 8.96 -4.36 20.35
CA PRO A 61 8.04 -4.73 19.28
C PRO A 61 6.75 -3.88 19.24
N VAL A 62 6.26 -3.43 20.39
CA VAL A 62 5.08 -2.56 20.50
C VAL A 62 5.35 -1.17 19.90
N GLN A 63 6.54 -0.61 20.15
CA GLN A 63 6.94 0.69 19.61
C GLN A 63 7.17 0.62 18.09
N GLU A 64 7.82 -0.43 17.60
CA GLU A 64 8.04 -0.67 16.17
C GLU A 64 6.71 -0.86 15.43
N THR A 65 5.80 -1.65 15.98
CA THR A 65 4.46 -1.87 15.39
C THR A 65 3.66 -0.57 15.32
N ARG A 66 3.77 0.31 16.33
CA ARG A 66 3.14 1.65 16.31
C ARG A 66 3.75 2.52 15.21
N TRP A 67 5.06 2.43 14.99
CA TRP A 67 5.75 3.14 13.92
C TRP A 67 5.30 2.66 12.54
N VAL A 68 5.22 1.35 12.33
CA VAL A 68 4.73 0.74 11.09
C VAL A 68 3.27 1.12 10.85
N ALA A 69 2.41 1.08 11.86
CA ALA A 69 1.00 1.49 11.74
C ALA A 69 0.87 2.98 11.37
N ALA A 70 1.67 3.86 11.97
CA ALA A 70 1.69 5.28 11.64
C ALA A 70 2.19 5.53 10.20
N PHE A 71 3.24 4.82 9.78
CA PHE A 71 3.73 4.87 8.40
C PHE A 71 2.64 4.44 7.40
N LEU A 72 2.00 3.29 7.62
CA LEU A 72 0.94 2.78 6.75
C LEU A 72 -0.26 3.72 6.69
N LEU A 73 -0.67 4.30 7.82
CA LEU A 73 -1.75 5.27 7.86
C LEU A 73 -1.41 6.54 7.05
N SER A 74 -0.19 7.06 7.21
CA SER A 74 0.26 8.23 6.47
C SER A 74 0.40 7.98 4.97
N ARG A 75 0.86 6.78 4.57
CA ARG A 75 0.86 6.33 3.18
C ARG A 75 -0.56 6.30 2.62
N PHE A 76 -1.52 5.72 3.35
CA PHE A 76 -2.93 5.65 2.93
C PHE A 76 -3.54 7.05 2.72
N VAL A 77 -3.25 7.98 3.63
CA VAL A 77 -3.64 9.40 3.47
C VAL A 77 -2.99 9.99 2.22
N GLY A 78 -1.69 9.79 2.02
CA GLY A 78 -1.01 10.23 0.81
C GLY A 78 -1.60 9.63 -0.47
N TRP A 79 -1.99 8.36 -0.44
CA TRP A 79 -2.67 7.72 -1.57
C TRP A 79 -4.02 8.38 -1.86
N LEU A 80 -4.83 8.64 -0.82
CA LEU A 80 -6.15 9.26 -0.96
C LEU A 80 -6.08 10.70 -1.50
N PHE A 81 -5.11 11.49 -1.06
CA PHE A 81 -5.03 12.93 -1.40
C PHE A 81 -4.09 13.25 -2.57
N ILE A 82 -3.11 12.40 -2.87
CA ILE A 82 -2.12 12.65 -3.92
C ILE A 82 -2.36 11.72 -5.10
N VAL A 83 -2.38 10.40 -4.87
CA VAL A 83 -2.45 9.41 -5.96
C VAL A 83 -3.83 9.40 -6.62
N LEU A 84 -4.89 9.34 -5.82
CA LEU A 84 -6.25 9.19 -6.32
C LEU A 84 -6.68 10.37 -7.21
N PRO A 85 -6.49 11.66 -6.84
CA PRO A 85 -6.82 12.77 -7.71
C PRO A 85 -6.03 12.78 -9.02
N LEU A 86 -4.75 12.39 -8.98
CA LEU A 86 -3.91 12.33 -10.19
C LEU A 86 -4.36 11.24 -11.16
N HIS A 87 -4.86 10.11 -10.68
CA HIS A 87 -5.44 9.08 -11.53
C HIS A 87 -6.81 9.47 -12.10
N LEU A 88 -7.60 10.26 -11.37
CA LEU A 88 -8.92 10.71 -11.82
C LEU A 88 -8.88 11.72 -12.98
N ILE A 89 -7.71 12.25 -13.34
CA ILE A 89 -7.53 13.17 -14.48
C ILE A 89 -7.99 12.51 -15.80
N THR A 90 -7.96 11.19 -15.93
CA THR A 90 -8.40 10.47 -17.14
C THR A 90 -9.65 9.61 -16.87
N ILE A 91 -10.79 10.26 -16.63
CA ILE A 91 -12.06 9.58 -16.30
C ILE A 91 -12.48 8.54 -17.35
N GLU A 92 -12.12 8.76 -18.63
CA GLU A 92 -12.38 7.85 -19.74
C GLU A 92 -11.74 6.48 -19.50
N VAL A 93 -10.50 6.44 -19.00
CA VAL A 93 -9.77 5.19 -18.71
C VAL A 93 -10.43 4.44 -17.57
N TRP A 94 -10.94 5.14 -16.54
CA TRP A 94 -11.65 4.53 -15.43
C TRP A 94 -12.93 3.84 -15.90
N LEU A 95 -13.73 4.53 -16.71
CA LEU A 95 -14.96 3.96 -17.29
C LEU A 95 -14.66 2.75 -18.16
N THR A 96 -13.61 2.81 -18.97
CA THR A 96 -13.17 1.68 -19.80
C THR A 96 -12.73 0.50 -18.94
N GLN A 97 -11.95 0.71 -17.89
CA GLN A 97 -11.50 -0.36 -16.99
C GLN A 97 -12.65 -0.99 -16.20
N ILE A 98 -13.59 -0.19 -15.68
CA ILE A 98 -14.79 -0.69 -15.00
C ILE A 98 -15.63 -1.56 -15.94
N ARG A 99 -15.75 -1.15 -17.21
CA ARG A 99 -16.51 -1.91 -18.21
C ARG A 99 -15.81 -3.20 -18.65
N LEU A 100 -14.48 -3.18 -18.74
CA LEU A 100 -13.67 -4.33 -19.16
C LEU A 100 -13.50 -5.37 -18.04
N SER A 101 -13.15 -4.92 -16.84
CA SER A 101 -12.99 -5.79 -15.67
C SER A 101 -13.32 -5.03 -14.39
N PRO A 102 -14.60 -5.02 -13.97
CA PRO A 102 -15.00 -4.33 -12.74
C PRO A 102 -14.31 -4.93 -11.51
N VAL A 103 -14.09 -6.25 -11.49
CA VAL A 103 -13.43 -6.94 -10.36
C VAL A 103 -11.97 -6.50 -10.24
N SER A 104 -11.20 -6.52 -11.33
CA SER A 104 -9.78 -6.11 -11.30
C SER A 104 -9.61 -4.64 -10.90
N PHE A 105 -10.63 -3.83 -11.15
CA PHE A 105 -10.64 -2.41 -10.80
C PHE A 105 -11.01 -2.15 -9.33
N PHE A 106 -12.09 -2.75 -8.81
CA PHE A 106 -12.57 -2.46 -7.46
C PHE A 106 -11.80 -3.19 -6.35
N ILE A 107 -11.29 -4.39 -6.59
CA ILE A 107 -10.62 -5.18 -5.55
C ILE A 107 -9.36 -4.47 -4.99
N PRO A 108 -8.44 -3.92 -5.80
CA PRO A 108 -7.28 -3.19 -5.26
C PRO A 108 -7.66 -1.99 -4.39
N ILE A 109 -8.71 -1.26 -4.78
CA ILE A 109 -9.23 -0.12 -4.01
C ILE A 109 -9.78 -0.60 -2.66
N LEU A 110 -10.56 -1.68 -2.67
CA LEU A 110 -11.11 -2.27 -1.45
C LEU A 110 -10.00 -2.74 -0.50
N ILE A 111 -8.94 -3.36 -1.02
CA ILE A 111 -7.77 -3.81 -0.24
C ILE A 111 -7.07 -2.62 0.43
N GLU A 112 -6.83 -1.51 -0.30
CA GLU A 112 -6.20 -0.31 0.26
C GLU A 112 -7.07 0.32 1.36
N ILE A 113 -8.41 0.38 1.18
CA ILE A 113 -9.34 0.87 2.21
C ILE A 113 -9.30 0.00 3.48
N ILE A 114 -9.36 -1.33 3.32
CA ILE A 114 -9.29 -2.27 4.45
C ILE A 114 -7.96 -2.13 5.17
N THR A 115 -6.86 -2.00 4.44
CA THR A 115 -5.51 -1.81 4.99
C THR A 115 -5.41 -0.50 5.77
N GLY A 116 -5.94 0.59 5.23
CA GLY A 116 -6.00 1.89 5.92
C GLY A 116 -6.82 1.83 7.21
N PHE A 117 -7.99 1.18 7.17
CA PHE A 117 -8.82 0.99 8.35
C PHE A 117 -8.13 0.13 9.42
N LEU A 118 -7.48 -0.95 9.01
CA LEU A 118 -6.74 -1.83 9.91
C LEU A 118 -5.56 -1.08 10.55
N ALA A 119 -4.78 -0.33 9.77
CA ALA A 119 -3.68 0.49 10.28
C ALA A 119 -4.17 1.54 11.29
N PHE A 120 -5.29 2.21 11.00
CA PHE A 120 -5.92 3.15 11.92
C PHE A 120 -6.37 2.47 13.22
N TRP A 121 -7.04 1.32 13.11
CA TRP A 121 -7.52 0.57 14.26
C TRP A 121 -6.36 0.09 15.16
N VAL A 122 -5.31 -0.48 14.55
CA VAL A 122 -4.08 -0.91 15.22
C VAL A 122 -3.41 0.28 15.92
N TYR A 123 -3.26 1.41 15.24
CA TYR A 123 -2.68 2.62 15.81
C TYR A 123 -3.48 3.13 17.02
N CYS A 124 -4.81 3.20 16.91
CA CYS A 124 -5.70 3.61 18.01
C CYS A 124 -5.62 2.65 19.21
N LYS A 125 -5.61 1.34 18.96
CA LYS A 125 -5.48 0.32 20.02
C LYS A 125 -4.12 0.44 20.73
N LEU A 126 -3.02 0.54 19.97
CA LEU A 126 -1.67 0.69 20.53
C LEU A 126 -1.46 2.02 21.26
N ARG A 127 -2.15 3.08 20.85
CA ARG A 127 -2.14 4.38 21.55
C ARG A 127 -2.86 4.31 22.89
N ASN A 128 -4.04 3.68 22.92
CA ASN A 128 -4.85 3.55 24.14
C ASN A 128 -4.24 2.56 25.15
N ILE A 129 -3.51 1.55 24.66
CA ILE A 129 -2.89 0.51 25.50
C ILE A 129 -1.53 0.94 26.05
N SER A 130 -1.00 2.15 25.75
CA SER A 130 0.38 2.53 26.07
C SER A 130 0.73 2.37 27.56
N VAL A 131 1.20 1.17 27.89
CA VAL A 131 1.81 0.71 29.14
C VAL A 131 3.22 1.30 29.15
N VAL A 132 3.33 2.61 29.29
CA VAL A 132 4.61 3.21 29.65
C VAL A 132 4.70 3.03 31.16
N PRO A 133 5.71 2.29 31.68
CA PRO A 133 5.96 2.27 33.11
C PRO A 133 6.06 3.72 33.59
N GLU A 134 5.34 4.04 34.65
CA GLU A 134 5.22 5.38 35.25
C GLU A 134 6.56 6.11 35.43
N LYS A 135 7.67 5.35 35.49
CA LYS A 135 9.06 5.83 35.55
C LYS A 135 9.61 6.58 34.32
N ILE A 136 9.06 6.39 33.10
CA ILE A 136 9.58 7.07 31.88
C ILE A 136 8.72 8.30 31.51
N ARG A 137 7.55 8.47 32.14
CA ARG A 137 6.66 9.63 31.88
C ARG A 137 7.26 10.97 32.32
N LEU A 138 8.29 10.96 33.18
CA LEU A 138 8.90 12.18 33.70
C LEU A 138 9.96 12.78 32.76
N ASP A 139 10.53 11.98 31.83
CA ASP A 139 11.68 12.43 31.02
C ASP A 139 11.48 12.31 29.51
N ASN A 140 10.52 11.50 29.03
CA ASN A 140 10.21 11.42 27.62
C ASN A 140 8.71 11.55 27.41
N THR A 141 8.33 12.73 26.90
CA THR A 141 7.04 12.96 26.26
C THR A 141 6.78 11.77 25.33
N ILE A 142 5.65 11.07 25.50
CA ILE A 142 5.20 10.01 24.59
C ILE A 142 4.94 10.67 23.24
N SER A 143 6.02 10.92 22.50
CA SER A 143 5.98 11.73 21.29
C SER A 143 5.32 10.90 20.22
N THR A 144 4.34 11.50 19.55
CA THR A 144 3.79 10.95 18.32
C THR A 144 4.95 10.64 17.36
N PRO A 145 4.91 9.50 16.64
CA PRO A 145 5.98 9.11 15.73
C PRO A 145 5.94 9.98 14.46
N LYS A 146 6.26 11.28 14.58
CA LYS A 146 6.20 12.28 13.51
C LYS A 146 7.03 11.86 12.30
N LEU A 147 8.21 11.27 12.53
CA LEU A 147 9.06 10.75 11.46
C LEU A 147 8.39 9.65 10.64
N ALA A 148 7.61 8.76 11.26
CA ALA A 148 6.88 7.72 10.52
C ALA A 148 5.84 8.34 9.57
N PHE A 149 5.14 9.39 10.02
CA PHE A 149 4.19 10.12 9.19
C PHE A 149 4.88 10.84 8.03
N ILE A 150 6.00 11.52 8.28
CA ILE A 150 6.78 12.20 7.25
C ILE A 150 7.27 11.20 6.21
N LEU A 151 7.83 10.07 6.65
CA LEU A 151 8.35 9.04 5.75
C LEU A 151 7.26 8.43 4.87
N GLY A 152 6.06 8.18 5.39
CA GLY A 152 4.99 7.62 4.56
C GLY A 152 4.43 8.63 3.55
N ILE A 153 4.31 9.91 3.90
CA ILE A 153 3.95 10.95 2.93
C ILE A 153 5.05 11.10 1.86
N LEU A 154 6.31 11.18 2.29
CA LEU A 154 7.46 11.32 1.40
C LEU A 154 7.56 10.12 0.45
N TYR A 155 7.36 8.90 0.96
CA TYR A 155 7.32 7.69 0.15
C TYR A 155 6.24 7.78 -0.93
N THR A 156 5.02 8.18 -0.58
CA THR A 156 3.93 8.34 -1.56
C THR A 156 4.27 9.42 -2.59
N ALA A 157 4.82 10.56 -2.17
CA ALA A 157 5.22 11.63 -3.07
C ALA A 157 6.31 11.18 -4.07
N ILE A 158 7.35 10.50 -3.58
CA ILE A 158 8.43 9.95 -4.43
C ILE A 158 7.86 8.96 -5.45
N MET A 159 6.98 8.05 -5.02
CA MET A 159 6.37 7.05 -5.91
C MET A 159 5.52 7.71 -7.00
N VAL A 160 4.76 8.76 -6.66
CA VAL A 160 3.97 9.53 -7.63
C VAL A 160 4.86 10.19 -8.68
N VAL A 161 5.94 10.86 -8.24
CA VAL A 161 6.89 11.50 -9.16
C VAL A 161 7.53 10.46 -10.08
N PHE A 162 7.97 9.33 -9.53
CA PHE A 162 8.54 8.22 -10.30
C PHE A 162 7.56 7.70 -11.36
N LEU A 163 6.30 7.44 -10.99
CA LEU A 163 5.28 6.97 -11.92
C LEU A 163 4.99 8.00 -13.02
N GLN A 164 4.94 9.29 -12.69
CA GLN A 164 4.76 10.34 -13.69
C GLN A 164 5.94 10.41 -14.65
N LEU A 165 7.18 10.32 -14.16
CA LEU A 165 8.37 10.30 -15.01
C LEU A 165 8.39 9.09 -15.95
N ILE A 166 7.98 7.91 -15.46
CA ILE A 166 7.96 6.69 -16.26
C ILE A 166 6.85 6.75 -17.32
N PHE A 167 5.62 7.11 -16.94
CA PHE A 167 4.46 7.08 -17.85
C PHE A 167 4.36 8.29 -18.77
N ARG A 168 4.89 9.45 -18.39
CA ARG A 168 4.90 10.66 -19.23
C ARG A 168 6.27 10.98 -19.83
N GLY A 169 7.31 10.24 -19.44
CA GLY A 169 8.63 10.36 -20.04
C GLY A 169 8.75 9.63 -21.37
N GLU A 170 9.98 9.56 -21.87
CA GLU A 170 10.33 8.98 -23.17
C GLU A 170 9.85 7.53 -23.33
N THR A 171 9.93 6.72 -22.28
CA THR A 171 9.44 5.33 -22.27
C THR A 171 7.94 5.25 -22.52
N GLY A 172 7.15 6.09 -21.84
CA GLY A 172 5.70 6.14 -22.02
C GLY A 172 5.30 6.66 -23.40
N ALA A 173 6.00 7.67 -23.91
CA ALA A 173 5.80 8.18 -25.26
C ALA A 173 6.08 7.10 -26.33
N LYS A 174 7.19 6.36 -26.19
CA LYS A 174 7.53 5.25 -27.08
C LYS A 174 6.50 4.12 -27.04
N ALA A 175 5.96 3.81 -25.86
CA ALA A 175 4.90 2.81 -25.71
C ALA A 175 3.61 3.23 -26.45
N ILE A 176 3.25 4.52 -26.39
CA ILE A 176 2.12 5.08 -27.14
C ILE A 176 2.39 5.02 -28.65
N GLU A 177 3.60 5.36 -29.08
CA GLU A 177 4.00 5.29 -30.49
C GLU A 177 3.90 3.86 -31.05
N ILE A 178 4.40 2.86 -30.33
CA ILE A 178 4.27 1.45 -30.71
C ILE A 178 2.79 1.04 -30.80
N ALA A 179 1.95 1.49 -29.86
CA ALA A 179 0.52 1.19 -29.90
C ALA A 179 -0.17 1.81 -31.12
N HIS A 180 0.20 3.04 -31.50
CA HIS A 180 -0.26 3.67 -32.73
C HIS A 180 0.16 2.89 -33.99
N MET A 181 1.40 2.39 -34.03
CA MET A 181 1.87 1.57 -35.15
C MET A 181 1.11 0.23 -35.26
N GLN A 182 0.77 -0.39 -34.13
CA GLN A 182 0.11 -1.70 -34.10
C GLN A 182 -1.40 -1.65 -34.32
N HIS A 183 -2.06 -0.60 -33.81
CA HIS A 183 -3.52 -0.53 -33.73
C HIS A 183 -4.12 0.68 -34.46
N GLY A 184 -3.29 1.54 -35.06
CA GLY A 184 -3.70 2.68 -35.87
C GLY A 184 -4.01 3.96 -35.07
N ASN A 185 -4.31 5.05 -35.77
CA ASN A 185 -4.51 6.37 -35.13
C ASN A 185 -5.96 6.67 -34.72
N ASN A 186 -6.86 5.69 -34.83
CA ASN A 186 -8.28 5.89 -34.53
C ASN A 186 -8.60 5.82 -33.02
N TYR A 187 -7.63 5.48 -32.18
CA TYR A 187 -7.79 5.35 -30.74
C TYR A 187 -6.90 6.33 -29.98
N LYS A 188 -7.36 6.71 -28.80
CA LYS A 188 -6.59 7.47 -27.83
C LYS A 188 -5.92 6.49 -26.87
N TYR A 189 -4.60 6.43 -26.91
CA TYR A 189 -3.83 5.50 -26.09
C TYR A 189 -3.44 6.13 -24.76
N HIS A 190 -3.44 5.30 -23.72
CA HIS A 190 -2.99 5.68 -22.39
C HIS A 190 -2.17 4.54 -21.80
N VAL A 191 -1.00 4.86 -21.27
CA VAL A 191 -0.13 3.87 -20.62
C VAL A 191 -0.67 3.57 -19.24
N THR A 192 -1.14 2.33 -19.04
CA THR A 192 -1.63 1.86 -17.72
C THR A 192 -0.64 0.96 -17.01
N ASP A 193 0.26 0.32 -17.75
CA ASP A 193 1.32 -0.55 -17.24
C ASP A 193 2.48 -0.55 -18.23
N LEU A 194 3.70 -0.76 -17.73
CA LEU A 194 4.90 -0.93 -18.56
C LEU A 194 5.65 -2.16 -18.09
N ARG A 195 5.80 -3.12 -19.01
CA ARG A 195 6.56 -4.32 -18.75
C ARG A 195 7.96 -4.16 -19.33
N TRP A 196 8.96 -4.12 -18.47
CA TRP A 196 10.35 -4.22 -18.91
C TRP A 196 10.64 -5.67 -19.29
N ASP A 197 10.95 -5.89 -20.56
CA ASP A 197 11.52 -7.12 -21.06
C ASP A 197 12.94 -6.81 -21.53
N ASN A 198 13.93 -7.55 -21.03
CA ASN A 198 15.34 -7.37 -21.38
C ASN A 198 15.65 -7.78 -22.82
N ASN A 199 14.69 -8.36 -23.55
CA ASN A 199 14.91 -8.91 -24.89
C ASN A 199 14.74 -7.92 -26.06
N GLN A 200 14.42 -6.64 -25.82
CA GLN A 200 14.17 -5.68 -26.92
C GLN A 200 15.40 -4.87 -27.38
N PHE A 201 16.62 -5.23 -26.95
CA PHE A 201 17.86 -4.64 -27.48
C PHE A 201 18.51 -5.47 -28.61
N ASN A 202 17.88 -6.57 -29.03
CA ASN A 202 18.32 -7.36 -30.19
C ASN A 202 17.17 -7.45 -31.20
N ASN A 203 17.05 -6.42 -32.05
CA ASN A 203 16.75 -6.50 -33.50
C ASN A 203 16.58 -5.11 -34.07
#